data_AF-A0A484M1S2-F1
#
_entry.id   AF-A0A484M1S2-F1
#
_cell.length_a   1.000
_cell.length_b   1.000
_cell.length_c   1.000
_cell.angle_alpha   90.00
_cell.angle_beta   90.00
_cell.angle_gamma   90.00
#
_symmetry.space_group_name_H-M   'P 1'
#
loop_
_entity.id
_entity.type
_entity.pdbx_description
1 polymer ?
#
loop_
_entity_poly.entity_id
_entity_poly.type
_entity_poly.pdbx_seq_one_letter_code
_entity_poly.pdbx_strand_id
1 'polypeptide(L)'
;MTEISLGIIGNLACHELSRKMITSTNGLTEVVLEQLFLDDIPCLCETCRVVTLCLQGDERVLWAEALRSERLLSRMLWIVENTLNLQLIHKSVGLLLAALQSKQVAVILQPPLMKLGLLRLLVDLFSFEMHKLREERLPERYYILDLVLQTIEALSVMDESSQEICADKELFVLLTDLIKVPEKIEVADSCVTAAVLIANILTDAADLTLEISQDLLFLQGLFRIFPFASADAEAKSALWSIIARFLAQVLKLEVSPLQLHQYVSVFTSESEVIEEELLDDHSPEEHGSPATLSRLVARNAALNSIVQILNQWMSVEDRIKESAAMGKFHVDKDDAHKLLRCCEQYTKRD
;
A
#
# COMPACT_ATOMS: atom_id res chain seq x y z
N MET A 1 17.22 -0.34 -35.47
CA MET A 1 16.22 -1.14 -36.24
C MET A 1 15.37 -1.98 -35.29
N THR A 2 15.97 -2.68 -34.32
CA THR A 2 15.27 -3.50 -33.32
C THR A 2 14.21 -2.73 -32.51
N GLU A 3 14.55 -1.56 -31.96
CA GLU A 3 13.62 -0.69 -31.24
C GLU A 3 12.35 -0.39 -32.04
N ILE A 4 12.49 0.03 -33.31
CA ILE A 4 11.37 0.37 -34.18
C ILE A 4 10.45 -0.84 -34.38
N SER A 5 11.03 -2.02 -34.61
CA SER A 5 10.26 -3.26 -34.76
C SER A 5 9.49 -3.60 -33.47
N LEU A 6 10.12 -3.49 -32.31
CA LEU A 6 9.47 -3.69 -31.01
C LEU A 6 8.36 -2.66 -30.78
N GLY A 7 8.58 -1.40 -31.13
CA GLY A 7 7.58 -0.33 -31.05
C GLY A 7 6.33 -0.63 -31.90
N ILE A 8 6.53 -1.12 -33.13
CA ILE A 8 5.42 -1.56 -34.00
C ILE A 8 4.69 -2.73 -33.37
N ILE A 9 5.41 -3.76 -32.91
CA ILE A 9 4.80 -4.94 -32.26
C ILE A 9 4.00 -4.53 -31.02
N GLY A 10 4.55 -3.65 -30.18
CA GLY A 10 3.85 -3.22 -28.97
C GLY A 10 2.63 -2.37 -29.29
N ASN A 11 2.62 -1.58 -30.37
CA ASN A 11 1.41 -0.88 -30.80
C ASN A 11 0.34 -1.86 -31.27
N LEU A 12 0.73 -2.91 -31.97
CA LEU A 12 -0.17 -4.00 -32.35
C LEU A 12 -0.70 -4.74 -31.12
N ALA A 13 0.15 -5.00 -30.11
CA ALA A 13 -0.21 -5.71 -28.89
C ALA A 13 -1.27 -4.99 -28.03
N CYS A 14 -1.57 -3.72 -28.29
CA CYS A 14 -2.70 -3.02 -27.67
C CYS A 14 -4.06 -3.65 -28.06
N HIS A 15 -4.14 -4.33 -29.20
CA HIS A 15 -5.36 -4.92 -29.72
C HIS A 15 -5.39 -6.44 -29.51
N GLU A 16 -6.53 -6.96 -29.06
CA GLU A 16 -6.69 -8.37 -28.69
C GLU A 16 -6.41 -9.33 -29.86
N LEU A 17 -7.01 -9.10 -31.03
CA LEU A 17 -6.78 -9.93 -32.23
C LEU A 17 -5.31 -9.95 -32.63
N SER A 18 -4.63 -8.80 -32.54
CA SER A 18 -3.21 -8.69 -32.84
C SER A 18 -2.36 -9.45 -31.83
N ARG A 19 -2.68 -9.43 -30.53
CA ARG A 19 -1.97 -10.26 -29.52
C ARG A 19 -2.05 -11.74 -29.85
N LYS A 20 -3.21 -12.23 -30.30
CA LYS A 20 -3.39 -13.62 -30.75
C LYS A 20 -2.50 -13.95 -31.94
N MET A 21 -2.42 -13.05 -32.92
CA MET A 21 -1.55 -13.20 -34.09
C MET A 21 -0.06 -13.15 -33.75
N ILE A 22 0.35 -12.24 -32.86
CA ILE A 22 1.73 -12.14 -32.37
C ILE A 22 2.13 -13.48 -31.72
N THR A 23 1.29 -13.98 -30.81
CA THR A 23 1.55 -15.24 -30.08
C THR A 23 1.57 -16.45 -31.01
N SER A 24 0.70 -16.48 -32.03
CA SER A 24 0.63 -17.57 -33.01
C SER A 24 1.76 -17.53 -34.06
N THR A 25 2.53 -16.45 -34.12
CA THR A 25 3.63 -16.32 -35.08
C THR A 25 4.85 -17.09 -34.57
N ASN A 26 5.17 -18.21 -35.22
CA ASN A 26 6.25 -19.11 -34.83
C ASN A 26 7.57 -18.36 -34.58
N GLY A 27 8.13 -18.53 -33.37
CA GLY A 27 9.41 -17.95 -32.98
C GLY A 27 9.35 -16.48 -32.53
N LEU A 28 8.21 -15.80 -32.71
CA LEU A 28 8.14 -14.36 -32.41
C LEU A 28 8.18 -14.09 -30.90
N THR A 29 7.48 -14.91 -30.11
CA THR A 29 7.52 -14.81 -28.64
C THR A 29 8.95 -14.95 -28.12
N GLU A 30 9.68 -15.97 -28.57
CA GLU A 30 11.06 -16.20 -28.17
C GLU A 30 11.96 -15.04 -28.60
N VAL A 31 11.83 -14.57 -29.84
CA VAL A 31 12.61 -13.43 -30.35
C VAL A 31 12.36 -12.17 -29.53
N VAL A 32 11.11 -11.89 -29.13
CA VAL A 32 10.78 -10.74 -28.28
C VAL A 32 11.42 -10.89 -26.89
N LEU A 33 11.32 -12.06 -26.27
CA LEU A 33 11.87 -12.30 -24.93
C LEU A 33 13.40 -12.24 -24.91
N GLU A 34 14.07 -12.70 -25.96
CA GLU A 34 15.53 -12.58 -26.10
C GLU A 34 16.00 -11.11 -26.14
N GLN A 35 15.12 -10.16 -26.48
CA GLN A 35 15.48 -8.73 -26.45
C GLN A 35 15.72 -8.21 -25.02
N LEU A 36 15.31 -8.93 -23.97
CA LEU A 36 15.67 -8.62 -22.59
C LEU A 36 17.19 -8.66 -22.35
N PHE A 37 17.96 -9.37 -23.18
CA PHE A 37 19.43 -9.43 -23.10
C PHE A 37 20.14 -8.28 -23.83
N LEU A 38 19.40 -7.36 -24.45
CA LEU A 38 19.99 -6.11 -24.92
C LEU A 38 20.27 -5.18 -23.75
N ASP A 39 21.27 -4.31 -23.88
CA ASP A 39 21.58 -3.24 -22.91
C ASP A 39 21.05 -1.87 -23.37
N ASP A 40 20.37 -1.82 -24.52
CA ASP A 40 19.79 -0.59 -25.08
C ASP A 40 18.47 -0.24 -24.38
N ILE A 41 18.44 0.92 -23.71
CA ILE A 41 17.30 1.38 -22.90
C ILE A 41 15.99 1.44 -23.73
N PRO A 42 15.94 2.09 -24.92
CA PRO A 42 14.73 2.09 -25.74
C PRO A 42 14.24 0.68 -26.10
N CYS A 43 15.13 -0.22 -26.51
CA CYS A 43 14.76 -1.60 -26.79
C CYS A 43 14.18 -2.29 -25.55
N LEU A 44 14.82 -2.17 -24.38
CA LEU A 44 14.34 -2.76 -23.14
C LEU A 44 12.98 -2.20 -22.71
N CYS A 45 12.75 -0.90 -22.85
CA CYS A 45 11.46 -0.26 -22.59
C CYS A 45 10.35 -0.86 -23.46
N GLU A 46 10.60 -1.00 -24.77
CA GLU A 46 9.62 -1.58 -25.69
C GLU A 46 9.42 -3.08 -25.48
N THR A 47 10.47 -3.83 -25.17
CA THR A 47 10.36 -5.25 -24.81
C THR A 47 9.50 -5.43 -23.56
N CYS A 48 9.78 -4.68 -22.49
CA CYS A 48 8.95 -4.72 -21.28
C CYS A 48 7.49 -4.39 -21.62
N ARG A 49 7.25 -3.33 -22.41
CA ARG A 49 5.90 -2.93 -22.82
C ARG A 49 5.17 -4.04 -23.59
N VAL A 50 5.81 -4.69 -24.56
CA VAL A 50 5.21 -5.79 -25.33
C VAL A 50 4.84 -6.94 -24.41
N VAL A 51 5.78 -7.39 -23.57
CA VAL A 51 5.56 -8.53 -22.67
C VAL A 51 4.45 -8.22 -21.67
N THR A 52 4.43 -7.02 -21.06
CA THR A 52 3.35 -6.57 -20.17
C THR A 52 1.98 -6.67 -20.84
N LEU A 53 1.83 -6.12 -22.04
CA LEU A 53 0.55 -6.15 -22.78
C LEU A 53 0.10 -7.58 -23.10
N CYS A 54 1.04 -8.47 -23.39
CA CYS A 54 0.75 -9.87 -23.66
C CYS A 54 0.38 -10.66 -22.39
N LEU A 55 1.02 -10.41 -21.25
CA LEU A 55 0.64 -10.98 -19.95
C LEU A 55 -0.72 -10.49 -19.44
N GLN A 56 -1.18 -9.32 -19.89
CA GLN A 56 -2.51 -8.79 -19.57
C GLN A 56 -3.61 -9.28 -20.53
N GLY A 57 -3.24 -9.96 -21.62
CA GLY A 57 -4.17 -10.45 -22.65
C GLY A 57 -4.74 -11.85 -22.39
N ASP A 58 -5.49 -12.38 -23.36
CA ASP A 58 -6.02 -13.75 -23.30
C ASP A 58 -4.91 -14.81 -23.36
N GLU A 59 -3.83 -14.52 -24.09
CA GLU A 59 -2.68 -15.42 -24.29
C GLU A 59 -1.68 -15.41 -23.12
N ARG A 60 -2.06 -14.82 -21.99
CA ARG A 60 -1.19 -14.58 -20.83
C ARG A 60 -0.45 -15.82 -20.33
N VAL A 61 -1.10 -16.97 -20.36
CA VAL A 61 -0.54 -18.24 -19.89
C VAL A 61 0.62 -18.70 -20.79
N LEU A 62 0.48 -18.57 -22.11
CA LEU A 62 1.55 -18.93 -23.05
C LEU A 62 2.78 -18.04 -22.87
N TRP A 63 2.56 -16.74 -22.68
CA TRP A 63 3.63 -15.79 -22.41
C TRP A 63 4.30 -16.02 -21.05
N ALA A 64 3.52 -16.35 -20.03
CA ALA A 64 4.05 -16.72 -18.72
C ALA A 64 4.94 -17.98 -18.81
N GLU A 65 4.47 -19.03 -19.50
CA GLU A 65 5.25 -20.26 -19.71
C GLU A 65 6.54 -20.00 -20.51
N ALA A 66 6.50 -19.14 -21.52
CA ALA A 66 7.69 -18.76 -22.27
C ALA A 66 8.69 -17.95 -21.42
N LEU A 67 8.19 -17.12 -20.50
CA LEU A 67 9.00 -16.26 -19.64
C LEU A 67 9.60 -17.00 -18.44
N ARG A 68 9.00 -18.12 -18.01
CA ARG A 68 9.30 -18.83 -16.75
C ARG A 68 10.76 -19.27 -16.55
N SER A 69 11.59 -19.25 -17.59
CA SER A 69 12.98 -19.70 -17.49
C SER A 69 13.78 -18.81 -16.52
N GLU A 70 14.57 -19.43 -15.65
CA GLU A 70 15.38 -18.73 -14.64
C GLU A 70 16.28 -17.67 -15.29
N ARG A 71 16.81 -17.93 -16.49
CA ARG A 71 17.65 -17.00 -17.26
C ARG A 71 16.92 -15.70 -17.62
N LEU A 72 15.67 -15.79 -18.07
CA LEU A 72 14.86 -14.62 -18.44
C LEU A 72 14.42 -13.84 -17.19
N LEU A 73 13.95 -14.54 -16.17
CA LEU A 73 13.51 -13.91 -14.91
C LEU A 73 14.68 -13.23 -14.20
N SER A 74 15.85 -13.87 -14.13
CA SER A 74 17.06 -13.25 -13.56
C SER A 74 17.45 -12.00 -14.33
N ARG A 75 17.34 -12.02 -15.67
CA ARG A 75 17.63 -10.83 -16.48
C ARG A 75 16.64 -9.70 -16.24
N MET A 76 15.34 -10.00 -16.07
CA MET A 76 14.34 -9.00 -15.71
C MET A 76 14.64 -8.33 -14.37
N LEU A 77 14.93 -9.13 -13.34
CA LEU A 77 15.27 -8.61 -12.01
C LEU A 77 16.56 -7.77 -12.07
N TRP A 78 17.57 -8.24 -12.81
CA TRP A 78 18.81 -7.49 -13.01
C TRP A 78 18.58 -6.12 -13.67
N ILE A 79 17.68 -6.02 -14.65
CA ILE A 79 17.34 -4.74 -15.29
C ILE A 79 16.79 -3.76 -14.25
N VAL A 80 15.83 -4.20 -13.43
CA VAL A 80 15.21 -3.37 -12.37
C VAL A 80 16.26 -2.93 -11.35
N GLU A 81 17.13 -3.85 -10.92
CA GLU A 81 18.18 -3.61 -9.93
C GLU A 81 19.23 -2.60 -10.40
N ASN A 82 19.56 -2.58 -11.69
CA ASN A 82 20.73 -1.85 -12.20
C ASN A 82 20.42 -0.58 -13.01
N THR A 83 19.14 -0.27 -13.26
CA THR A 83 18.76 0.93 -14.02
C THR A 83 18.49 2.14 -13.11
N LEU A 84 19.01 3.31 -13.52
CA LEU A 84 18.63 4.61 -12.96
C LEU A 84 17.69 5.40 -13.90
N ASN A 85 17.36 4.84 -15.06
CA ASN A 85 16.46 5.48 -16.02
C ASN A 85 15.00 5.27 -15.60
N LEU A 86 14.31 6.36 -15.27
CA LEU A 86 12.93 6.35 -14.76
C LEU A 86 11.95 5.60 -15.67
N GLN A 87 12.07 5.78 -16.99
CA GLN A 87 11.19 5.12 -17.94
C GLN A 87 11.42 3.60 -17.95
N LEU A 88 12.68 3.16 -17.86
CA LEU A 88 12.99 1.74 -17.79
C LEU A 88 12.58 1.13 -16.45
N ILE A 89 12.78 1.83 -15.33
CA ILE A 89 12.27 1.39 -14.01
C ILE A 89 10.76 1.19 -14.11
N HIS A 90 10.02 2.19 -14.59
CA HIS A 90 8.58 2.13 -14.77
C HIS A 90 8.13 0.92 -15.60
N LYS A 91 8.75 0.70 -16.76
CA LYS A 91 8.37 -0.39 -17.66
C LYS A 91 8.72 -1.77 -17.10
N SER A 92 9.88 -1.89 -16.45
CA SER A 92 10.35 -3.17 -15.91
C SER A 92 9.62 -3.56 -14.62
N VAL A 93 9.37 -2.62 -13.70
CA VAL A 93 8.51 -2.87 -12.53
C VAL A 93 7.07 -3.11 -12.96
N GLY A 94 6.56 -2.38 -13.97
CA GLY A 94 5.23 -2.62 -14.52
C GLY A 94 5.06 -4.01 -15.15
N LEU A 95 6.15 -4.57 -15.70
CA LEU A 95 6.18 -5.96 -16.14
C LEU A 95 6.13 -6.94 -14.97
N LEU A 96 6.85 -6.67 -13.87
CA LEU A 96 6.76 -7.47 -12.64
C LEU A 96 5.34 -7.44 -12.07
N LEU A 97 4.71 -6.26 -12.00
CA LEU A 97 3.33 -6.13 -11.56
C LEU A 97 2.38 -6.96 -12.44
N ALA A 98 2.49 -6.87 -13.77
CA ALA A 98 1.67 -7.67 -14.68
C ALA A 98 1.88 -9.18 -14.52
N ALA A 99 3.07 -9.61 -14.13
CA ALA A 99 3.36 -11.02 -13.81
C ALA A 99 2.64 -11.51 -12.53
N LEU A 100 2.23 -10.59 -11.66
CA LEU A 100 1.61 -10.90 -10.35
C LEU A 100 0.11 -10.61 -10.31
N GLN A 101 -0.38 -9.64 -11.09
CA GLN A 101 -1.78 -9.20 -11.06
C GLN A 101 -2.78 -10.30 -11.45
N SER A 102 -2.43 -11.17 -12.40
CA SER A 102 -3.33 -12.24 -12.82
C SER A 102 -3.01 -13.53 -12.09
N LYS A 103 -3.97 -14.09 -11.35
CA LYS A 103 -3.81 -15.38 -10.65
C LYS A 103 -3.26 -16.49 -11.56
N GLN A 104 -3.68 -16.54 -12.83
CA GLN A 104 -3.19 -17.55 -13.79
C GLN A 104 -1.70 -17.37 -14.14
N VAL A 105 -1.23 -16.13 -14.23
CA VAL A 105 0.17 -15.80 -14.53
C VAL A 105 1.02 -15.92 -13.28
N ALA A 106 0.52 -15.43 -12.15
CA ALA A 106 1.20 -15.43 -10.86
C ALA A 106 1.54 -16.85 -10.41
N VAL A 107 0.63 -17.83 -10.57
CA VAL A 107 0.91 -19.25 -10.26
C VAL A 107 2.13 -19.80 -11.03
N ILE A 108 2.43 -19.27 -12.21
CA ILE A 108 3.56 -19.71 -13.05
C ILE A 108 4.83 -18.95 -12.70
N LEU A 109 4.73 -17.63 -12.52
CA LEU A 109 5.89 -16.73 -12.44
C LEU A 109 6.28 -16.34 -11.03
N GLN A 110 5.34 -16.25 -10.08
CA GLN A 110 5.64 -15.82 -8.71
C GLN A 110 6.62 -16.77 -8.02
N PRO A 111 6.47 -18.11 -8.05
CA PRO A 111 7.37 -18.98 -7.30
C PRO A 111 8.84 -18.85 -7.73
N PRO A 112 9.19 -18.87 -9.04
CA PRO A 112 10.57 -18.65 -9.44
C PRO A 112 11.05 -17.21 -9.23
N LEU A 113 10.19 -16.20 -9.34
CA LEU A 113 10.56 -14.81 -9.04
C LEU A 113 10.91 -14.60 -7.57
N MET A 114 10.11 -15.16 -6.64
CA MET A 114 10.38 -15.10 -5.21
C MET A 114 11.68 -15.82 -4.86
N LYS A 115 11.91 -17.01 -5.44
CA LYS A 115 13.18 -17.75 -5.27
C LYS A 115 14.39 -16.94 -5.73
N LEU A 116 14.24 -16.08 -6.74
CA LEU A 116 15.29 -15.20 -7.25
C LEU A 116 15.44 -13.88 -6.47
N GLY A 117 14.67 -13.67 -5.40
CA GLY A 117 14.79 -12.51 -4.54
C GLY A 117 13.93 -11.31 -4.93
N LEU A 118 12.80 -11.52 -5.63
CA LEU A 118 11.90 -10.44 -6.05
C LEU A 118 11.49 -9.52 -4.90
N LEU A 119 11.06 -10.06 -3.75
CA LEU A 119 10.63 -9.23 -2.62
C LEU A 119 11.77 -8.32 -2.14
N ARG A 120 12.98 -8.88 -1.98
CA ARG A 120 14.15 -8.09 -1.55
C ARG A 120 14.44 -6.94 -2.52
N LEU A 121 14.41 -7.23 -3.82
CA LEU A 121 14.61 -6.22 -4.86
C LEU A 121 13.57 -5.08 -4.78
N LEU A 122 12.29 -5.42 -4.59
CA LEU A 122 11.22 -4.42 -4.46
C LEU A 122 11.38 -3.58 -3.19
N VAL A 123 11.82 -4.19 -2.07
CA VAL A 123 12.11 -3.48 -0.82
C VAL A 123 13.30 -2.54 -0.99
N ASP A 124 14.38 -2.99 -1.63
CA ASP A 124 15.55 -2.15 -1.92
C ASP A 124 15.19 -0.96 -2.82
N LEU A 125 14.36 -1.18 -3.84
CA LEU A 125 13.86 -0.11 -4.71
C LEU A 125 12.92 0.85 -3.98
N PHE A 126 12.03 0.34 -3.12
CA PHE A 126 11.16 1.16 -2.28
C PHE A 126 11.98 2.03 -1.32
N SER A 127 13.00 1.45 -0.68
CA SER A 127 13.95 2.16 0.17
C SER A 127 14.65 3.30 -0.58
N PHE A 128 15.10 3.02 -1.81
CA PHE A 128 15.71 4.02 -2.69
C PHE A 128 14.75 5.16 -3.05
N GLU A 129 13.52 4.86 -3.48
CA GLU A 129 12.55 5.91 -3.83
C GLU A 129 12.08 6.68 -2.58
N MET A 130 11.99 6.05 -1.42
CA MET A 130 11.74 6.74 -0.14
C MET A 130 12.86 7.72 0.23
N HIS A 131 14.12 7.36 -0.03
CA HIS A 131 15.25 8.27 0.15
C HIS A 131 15.14 9.48 -0.79
N LYS A 132 14.81 9.25 -2.07
CA LYS A 132 14.59 10.32 -3.05
C LYS A 132 13.40 11.22 -2.73
N LEU A 133 12.32 10.64 -2.19
CA LEU A 133 11.16 11.39 -1.71
C LEU A 133 11.55 12.35 -0.58
N ARG A 134 12.43 11.93 0.33
CA ARG A 134 12.86 12.77 1.46
C ARG A 134 13.83 13.88 1.06
N GLU A 135 14.76 13.59 0.16
CA GLU A 135 15.84 14.52 -0.20
C GLU A 135 15.47 15.48 -1.34
N GLU A 136 14.89 14.94 -2.42
CA GLU A 136 14.77 15.67 -3.70
C GLU A 136 13.33 16.07 -4.00
N ARG A 137 12.33 15.31 -3.53
CA ARG A 137 10.88 15.58 -3.73
C ARG A 137 10.54 15.84 -5.20
N LEU A 138 10.99 14.94 -6.09
CA LEU A 138 10.77 15.06 -7.53
C LEU A 138 9.43 14.42 -7.92
N PRO A 139 8.45 15.18 -8.46
CA PRO A 139 7.14 14.65 -8.82
C PRO A 139 7.18 13.53 -9.86
N GLU A 140 8.17 13.55 -10.75
CA GLU A 140 8.40 12.51 -11.77
C GLU A 140 8.77 11.14 -11.19
N ARG A 141 8.95 11.01 -9.87
CA ARG A 141 9.25 9.74 -9.20
C ARG A 141 8.08 9.17 -8.41
N TYR A 142 7.03 9.95 -8.15
CA TYR A 142 5.91 9.51 -7.30
C TYR A 142 5.15 8.33 -7.91
N TYR A 143 4.99 8.31 -9.23
CA TYR A 143 4.36 7.16 -9.90
C TYR A 143 5.22 5.88 -9.85
N ILE A 144 6.54 5.99 -9.67
CA ILE A 144 7.42 4.82 -9.50
C ILE A 144 7.21 4.24 -8.11
N LEU A 145 7.17 5.11 -7.10
CA LEU A 145 6.87 4.74 -5.72
C LEU A 145 5.55 3.95 -5.63
N ASP A 146 4.50 4.51 -6.24
CA ASP A 146 3.18 3.89 -6.35
C ASP A 146 3.24 2.53 -7.04
N LEU A 147 3.91 2.45 -8.19
CA LEU A 147 4.04 1.20 -8.94
C LEU A 147 4.79 0.10 -8.17
N VAL A 148 5.84 0.46 -7.42
CA VAL A 148 6.57 -0.49 -6.56
C VAL A 148 5.65 -1.00 -5.46
N LEU A 149 4.89 -0.12 -4.80
CA LEU A 149 3.94 -0.48 -3.75
C LEU A 149 2.83 -1.38 -4.27
N GLN A 150 2.23 -1.08 -5.42
CA GLN A 150 1.24 -1.95 -6.07
C GLN A 150 1.82 -3.32 -6.41
N THR A 151 3.10 -3.40 -6.76
CA THR A 151 3.77 -4.68 -7.03
C THR A 151 3.93 -5.50 -5.74
N ILE A 152 4.28 -4.86 -4.63
CA ILE A 152 4.36 -5.50 -3.31
C ILE A 152 2.95 -5.90 -2.82
N GLU A 153 1.95 -5.05 -3.05
CA GLU A 153 0.53 -5.34 -2.73
C GLU A 153 0.05 -6.59 -3.45
N ALA A 154 0.33 -6.71 -4.75
CA ALA A 154 0.00 -7.90 -5.53
C ALA A 154 0.64 -9.18 -4.96
N LEU A 155 1.85 -9.10 -4.38
CA LEU A 155 2.45 -10.22 -3.66
C LEU A 155 1.74 -10.49 -2.32
N SER A 156 1.35 -9.44 -1.59
CA SER A 156 0.74 -9.57 -0.25
C SER A 156 -0.59 -10.31 -0.24
N VAL A 157 -1.34 -10.25 -1.35
CA VAL A 157 -2.62 -10.95 -1.52
C VAL A 157 -2.41 -12.46 -1.77
N MET A 158 -1.18 -12.89 -2.06
CA MET A 158 -0.87 -14.29 -2.32
C MET A 158 -0.42 -14.99 -1.04
N ASP A 159 -1.18 -16.01 -0.61
CA ASP A 159 -0.90 -16.82 0.60
C ASP A 159 0.54 -17.35 0.66
N GLU A 160 1.14 -17.66 -0.49
CA GLU A 160 2.50 -18.20 -0.59
C GLU A 160 3.60 -17.17 -0.28
N SER A 161 3.31 -15.87 -0.44
CA SER A 161 4.27 -14.78 -0.20
C SER A 161 4.04 -14.04 1.13
N SER A 162 2.87 -14.22 1.75
CA SER A 162 2.47 -13.45 2.93
C SER A 162 3.44 -13.63 4.10
N GLN A 163 3.96 -14.85 4.31
CA GLN A 163 4.92 -15.13 5.38
C GLN A 163 6.24 -14.37 5.21
N GLU A 164 6.77 -14.31 3.99
CA GLU A 164 8.01 -13.57 3.71
C GLU A 164 7.81 -12.06 3.87
N ILE A 165 6.68 -11.54 3.39
CA ILE A 165 6.31 -10.12 3.53
C ILE A 165 6.14 -9.74 5.00
N CYS A 166 5.45 -10.55 5.79
CA CYS A 166 5.22 -10.29 7.21
C CYS A 166 6.50 -10.39 8.05
N ALA A 167 7.48 -11.19 7.59
CA ALA A 167 8.77 -11.32 8.26
C ALA A 167 9.73 -10.15 7.93
N ASP A 168 9.48 -9.37 6.88
CA ASP A 168 10.34 -8.27 6.46
C ASP A 168 10.08 -6.99 7.28
N LYS A 169 10.94 -6.78 8.28
CA LYS A 169 10.89 -5.59 9.15
C LYS A 169 11.26 -4.30 8.41
N GLU A 170 12.12 -4.38 7.40
CA GLU A 170 12.54 -3.20 6.64
C GLU A 170 11.35 -2.65 5.84
N LEU A 171 10.62 -3.53 5.17
CA LEU A 171 9.38 -3.19 4.47
C LEU A 171 8.39 -2.52 5.41
N PHE A 172 8.12 -3.12 6.58
CA PHE A 172 7.17 -2.55 7.54
C PHE A 172 7.58 -1.15 8.01
N VAL A 173 8.87 -0.94 8.32
CA VAL A 173 9.39 0.38 8.70
C VAL A 173 9.19 1.39 7.56
N LEU A 174 9.56 1.03 6.33
CA LEU A 174 9.40 1.91 5.16
C LEU A 174 7.93 2.30 4.91
N LEU A 175 7.00 1.35 5.05
CA LEU A 175 5.57 1.61 4.94
C LEU A 175 5.09 2.58 6.03
N THR A 176 5.44 2.34 7.29
CA THR A 176 5.04 3.27 8.37
C THR A 176 5.62 4.67 8.16
N ASP A 177 6.84 4.75 7.64
CA ASP A 177 7.52 6.00 7.35
C ASP A 177 6.87 6.77 6.19
N LEU A 178 6.35 6.08 5.18
CA LEU A 178 5.54 6.69 4.13
C LEU A 178 4.23 7.27 4.70
N ILE A 179 3.57 6.55 5.62
CA ILE A 179 2.37 7.04 6.33
C ILE A 179 2.67 8.29 7.17
N LYS A 180 3.91 8.52 7.60
CA LYS A 180 4.31 9.73 8.36
C LYS A 180 4.64 10.95 7.48
N VAL A 181 4.78 10.79 6.16
CA VAL A 181 5.10 11.91 5.25
C VAL A 181 4.00 12.98 5.31
N PRO A 182 4.34 14.27 5.53
CA PRO A 182 3.35 15.33 5.73
C PRO A 182 2.62 15.73 4.43
N GLU A 183 3.32 15.79 3.29
CA GLU A 183 2.74 16.17 2.00
C GLU A 183 1.97 15.00 1.34
N LYS A 184 0.79 14.67 1.88
CA LYS A 184 -0.01 13.53 1.42
C LYS A 184 -0.55 13.62 0.01
N ILE A 185 -0.87 14.83 -0.47
CA ILE A 185 -1.52 15.04 -1.78
C ILE A 185 -0.66 14.48 -2.92
N GLU A 186 0.66 14.59 -2.79
CA GLU A 186 1.61 14.20 -3.83
C GLU A 186 1.83 12.69 -3.92
N VAL A 187 1.62 11.97 -2.82
CA VAL A 187 1.85 10.52 -2.67
C VAL A 187 0.60 9.81 -2.14
N ALA A 188 -0.58 10.33 -2.49
CA ALA A 188 -1.87 9.90 -1.95
C ALA A 188 -2.12 8.42 -2.25
N ASP A 189 -2.03 8.03 -3.52
CA ASP A 189 -2.25 6.65 -3.98
C ASP A 189 -1.25 5.69 -3.30
N SER A 190 0.03 6.09 -3.22
CA SER A 190 1.06 5.34 -2.51
C SER A 190 0.74 5.16 -1.01
N CYS A 191 0.21 6.19 -0.34
CA CYS A 191 -0.19 6.09 1.06
C CYS A 191 -1.40 5.16 1.25
N VAL A 192 -2.35 5.16 0.31
CA VAL A 192 -3.50 4.25 0.31
C VAL A 192 -3.03 2.80 0.17
N THR A 193 -2.23 2.49 -0.84
CA THR A 193 -1.65 1.15 -1.00
C THR A 193 -0.80 0.74 0.20
N ALA A 194 -0.02 1.66 0.77
CA ALA A 194 0.76 1.37 1.97
C ALA A 194 -0.12 1.04 3.19
N ALA A 195 -1.26 1.71 3.34
CA ALA A 195 -2.22 1.36 4.39
C ALA A 195 -2.81 -0.03 4.17
N VAL A 196 -3.19 -0.40 2.94
CA VAL A 196 -3.66 -1.77 2.62
C VAL A 196 -2.58 -2.82 2.97
N LEU A 197 -1.34 -2.58 2.56
CA LEU A 197 -0.20 -3.45 2.88
C LEU A 197 0.02 -3.61 4.39
N ILE A 198 0.00 -2.51 5.16
CA ILE A 198 0.12 -2.57 6.62
C ILE A 198 -1.03 -3.36 7.23
N ALA A 199 -2.27 -3.17 6.76
CA ALA A 199 -3.42 -3.91 7.27
C ALA A 199 -3.30 -5.43 7.03
N ASN A 200 -2.76 -5.82 5.86
CA ASN A 200 -2.47 -7.21 5.52
C ASN A 200 -1.37 -7.77 6.44
N ILE A 201 -0.23 -7.07 6.57
CA ILE A 201 0.88 -7.49 7.45
C ILE A 201 0.43 -7.67 8.90
N LEU A 202 -0.32 -6.72 9.45
CA LEU A 202 -0.81 -6.77 10.84
C LEU A 202 -1.84 -7.87 11.09
N THR A 203 -2.37 -8.50 10.05
CA THR A 203 -3.25 -9.66 10.20
C THR A 203 -2.47 -10.90 10.62
N ASP A 204 -1.25 -11.08 10.11
CA ASP A 204 -0.40 -12.24 10.38
C ASP A 204 0.73 -11.95 11.40
N ALA A 205 1.17 -10.69 11.51
CA ALA A 205 2.24 -10.23 12.42
C ALA A 205 1.69 -9.25 13.48
N ALA A 206 0.80 -9.74 14.34
CA ALA A 206 0.13 -8.91 15.34
C ALA A 206 1.09 -8.26 16.36
N ASP A 207 2.28 -8.83 16.57
CA ASP A 207 3.33 -8.30 17.45
C ASP A 207 3.90 -6.97 16.96
N LEU A 208 3.91 -6.70 15.65
CA LEU A 208 4.31 -5.41 15.09
C LEU A 208 3.40 -4.25 15.54
N THR A 209 2.15 -4.55 15.93
CA THR A 209 1.23 -3.56 16.51
C THR A 209 1.81 -2.94 17.78
N LEU A 210 2.56 -3.72 18.58
CA LEU A 210 3.23 -3.22 19.78
C LEU A 210 4.30 -2.18 19.41
N GLU A 211 5.08 -2.45 18.37
CA GLU A 211 6.18 -1.58 17.93
C GLU A 211 5.67 -0.21 17.47
N ILE A 212 4.51 -0.17 16.78
CA ILE A 212 3.91 1.09 16.30
C ILE A 212 3.01 1.78 17.31
N SER A 213 2.54 1.09 18.35
CA SER A 213 1.48 1.60 19.25
C SER A 213 1.79 2.91 19.97
N GLN A 214 3.05 3.37 19.98
CA GLN A 214 3.48 4.64 20.57
C GLN A 214 3.78 5.72 19.54
N ASP A 215 3.68 5.42 18.24
CA ASP A 215 3.97 6.32 17.15
C ASP A 215 2.75 7.20 16.82
N LEU A 216 2.71 8.38 17.43
CA LEU A 216 1.63 9.35 17.25
C LEU A 216 1.58 9.94 15.84
N LEU A 217 2.74 10.10 15.19
CA LEU A 217 2.82 10.64 13.82
C LEU A 217 2.26 9.62 12.84
N PHE A 218 2.48 8.34 13.08
CA PHE A 218 1.85 7.27 12.32
C PHE A 218 0.33 7.31 12.46
N LEU A 219 -0.20 7.37 13.70
CA LEU A 219 -1.65 7.45 13.94
C LEU A 219 -2.28 8.68 13.27
N GLN A 220 -1.64 9.85 13.39
CA GLN A 220 -2.08 11.06 12.71
C GLN A 220 -2.03 10.92 11.19
N GLY A 221 -0.97 10.30 10.67
CA GLY A 221 -0.81 10.00 9.25
C GLY A 221 -1.93 9.11 8.69
N LEU A 222 -2.40 8.12 9.46
CA LEU A 222 -3.53 7.27 9.07
C LEU A 222 -4.83 8.06 8.89
N PHE A 223 -5.16 8.95 9.83
CA PHE A 223 -6.36 9.78 9.71
C PHE A 223 -6.32 10.64 8.45
N ARG A 224 -5.16 11.22 8.13
CA ARG A 224 -4.98 12.06 6.94
C ARG A 224 -5.07 11.32 5.61
N ILE A 225 -5.14 9.99 5.61
CA ILE A 225 -5.29 9.20 4.38
C ILE A 225 -6.77 9.04 4.00
N PHE A 226 -7.70 9.12 4.96
CA PHE A 226 -9.13 8.92 4.71
C PHE A 226 -9.70 9.70 3.51
N PRO A 227 -9.41 11.01 3.33
CA PRO A 227 -9.94 11.76 2.19
C PRO A 227 -9.55 11.17 0.83
N PHE A 228 -8.35 10.58 0.74
CA PHE A 228 -7.81 9.96 -0.47
C PHE A 228 -8.36 8.54 -0.71
N ALA A 229 -8.80 7.86 0.36
CA ALA A 229 -9.45 6.55 0.29
C ALA A 229 -10.99 6.66 0.12
N SER A 230 -11.54 7.87 -0.09
CA SER A 230 -13.00 8.11 -0.11
C SER A 230 -13.79 7.20 -1.05
N ALA A 231 -13.24 6.90 -2.23
CA ALA A 231 -13.90 6.05 -3.23
C ALA A 231 -13.64 4.54 -3.04
N ASP A 232 -12.73 4.15 -2.14
CA ASP A 232 -12.28 2.77 -1.97
C ASP A 232 -12.67 2.23 -0.59
N ALA A 233 -13.75 1.44 -0.58
CA ALA A 233 -14.28 0.85 0.65
C ALA A 233 -13.33 -0.19 1.27
N GLU A 234 -12.44 -0.80 0.50
CA GLU A 234 -11.43 -1.74 1.00
C GLU A 234 -10.29 -0.98 1.68
N ALA A 235 -9.80 0.09 1.06
CA ALA A 235 -8.82 0.99 1.67
C ALA A 235 -9.33 1.61 2.98
N LYS A 236 -10.58 2.08 3.01
CA LYS A 236 -11.21 2.57 4.26
C LYS A 236 -11.27 1.49 5.33
N SER A 237 -11.65 0.27 4.96
CA SER A 237 -11.69 -0.87 5.88
C SER A 237 -10.30 -1.20 6.42
N ALA A 238 -9.26 -1.13 5.59
CA ALA A 238 -7.87 -1.33 5.98
C ALA A 238 -7.42 -0.26 7.01
N LEU A 239 -7.70 1.02 6.74
CA LEU A 239 -7.41 2.11 7.68
C LEU A 239 -8.07 1.89 9.04
N TRP A 240 -9.39 1.62 9.06
CA TRP A 240 -10.10 1.35 10.30
C TRP A 240 -9.57 0.12 11.04
N SER A 241 -9.18 -0.93 10.31
CA SER A 241 -8.58 -2.14 10.88
C SER A 241 -7.25 -1.84 11.58
N ILE A 242 -6.37 -1.04 10.96
CA ILE A 242 -5.10 -0.61 11.56
C ILE A 242 -5.35 0.22 12.81
N ILE A 243 -6.23 1.23 12.73
CA ILE A 243 -6.55 2.11 13.86
C ILE A 243 -7.13 1.29 15.02
N ALA A 244 -8.04 0.34 14.74
CA ALA A 244 -8.61 -0.55 15.76
C ALA A 244 -7.53 -1.36 16.48
N ARG A 245 -6.61 -1.99 15.73
CA ARG A 245 -5.50 -2.78 16.30
C ARG A 245 -4.54 -1.90 17.10
N PHE A 246 -4.16 -0.75 16.54
CA PHE A 246 -3.31 0.24 17.20
C PHE A 246 -3.90 0.67 18.54
N LEU A 247 -5.16 1.13 18.56
CA LEU A 247 -5.80 1.65 19.77
C LEU A 247 -6.13 0.56 20.79
N ALA A 248 -6.51 -0.63 20.33
CA ALA A 248 -6.65 -1.78 21.21
C ALA A 248 -5.32 -2.12 21.91
N GLN A 249 -4.19 -1.93 21.24
CA GLN A 249 -2.87 -2.12 21.84
C GLN A 249 -2.53 -1.00 22.83
N VAL A 250 -2.87 0.26 22.52
CA VAL A 250 -2.73 1.39 23.46
C VAL A 250 -3.50 1.12 24.75
N LEU A 251 -4.76 0.67 24.65
CA LEU A 251 -5.62 0.39 25.81
C LEU A 251 -5.16 -0.81 26.66
N LYS A 252 -4.39 -1.75 26.08
CA LYS A 252 -3.76 -2.85 26.82
C LYS A 252 -2.52 -2.40 27.60
N LEU A 253 -1.86 -1.35 27.15
CA LEU A 253 -0.71 -0.79 27.82
C LEU A 253 -1.20 0.11 28.97
N GLU A 254 -0.49 0.13 30.10
CA GLU A 254 -0.76 1.13 31.13
C GLU A 254 -0.32 2.51 30.60
N VAL A 255 -1.27 3.28 30.08
CA VAL A 255 -1.02 4.59 29.48
C VAL A 255 -0.96 5.65 30.58
N SER A 256 0.12 6.43 30.61
CA SER A 256 0.23 7.57 31.52
C SER A 256 -0.76 8.69 31.15
N PRO A 257 -1.17 9.54 32.10
CA PRO A 257 -2.05 10.69 31.80
C PRO A 257 -1.49 11.59 30.67
N LEU A 258 -0.17 11.76 30.60
CA LEU A 258 0.47 12.54 29.54
C LEU A 258 0.33 11.88 28.16
N GLN A 259 0.50 10.56 28.07
CA GLN A 259 0.29 9.82 26.82
C GLN A 259 -1.17 9.85 26.39
N LEU A 260 -2.13 9.72 27.33
CA LEU A 260 -3.55 9.89 27.03
C LEU A 260 -3.82 11.27 26.42
N HIS A 261 -3.24 12.33 26.99
CA HIS A 261 -3.38 13.68 26.45
C HIS A 261 -2.78 13.81 25.03
N GLN A 262 -1.67 13.14 24.74
CA GLN A 262 -1.08 13.13 23.41
C GLN A 262 -1.99 12.45 22.36
N TYR A 263 -2.58 11.28 22.68
CA TYR A 263 -3.54 10.63 21.79
C TYR A 263 -4.79 11.49 21.55
N VAL A 264 -5.33 12.09 22.61
CA VAL A 264 -6.48 13.00 22.49
C VAL A 264 -6.14 14.21 21.61
N SER A 265 -4.93 14.77 21.72
CA SER A 265 -4.48 15.86 20.85
C SER A 265 -4.50 15.46 19.38
N VAL A 266 -4.06 14.24 19.04
CA VAL A 266 -4.17 13.71 17.67
C VAL A 266 -5.63 13.61 17.22
N PHE A 267 -6.50 13.02 18.05
CA PHE A 267 -7.92 12.86 17.71
C PHE A 267 -8.62 14.20 17.49
N THR A 268 -8.38 15.19 18.35
CA THR A 268 -8.97 16.53 18.19
C THR A 268 -8.40 17.26 16.99
N SER A 269 -7.12 17.07 16.66
CA SER A 269 -6.51 17.71 15.49
C SER A 269 -7.05 17.20 14.16
N GLU A 270 -7.55 15.96 14.13
CA GLU A 270 -8.10 15.31 12.92
C GLU A 270 -9.61 15.05 13.06
N SER A 271 -10.30 15.79 13.95
CA SER A 271 -11.72 15.52 14.26
C SER A 271 -12.64 15.76 13.08
N GLU A 272 -12.35 16.74 12.22
CA GLU A 272 -13.14 17.02 11.01
C GLU A 272 -13.11 15.81 10.07
N VAL A 273 -11.93 15.24 9.82
CA VAL A 273 -11.77 14.06 8.97
C VAL A 273 -12.49 12.84 9.56
N ILE A 274 -12.40 12.64 10.88
CA ILE A 274 -13.12 11.56 11.56
C ILE A 274 -14.64 11.76 11.42
N GLU A 275 -15.15 12.97 11.64
CA GLU A 275 -16.57 13.29 11.50
C GLU A 275 -17.07 13.09 10.06
N GLU A 276 -16.31 13.52 9.04
CA GLU A 276 -16.63 13.33 7.63
C GLU A 276 -16.74 11.84 7.27
N GLU A 277 -15.78 11.02 7.69
CA GLU A 277 -15.82 9.58 7.48
C GLU A 277 -16.98 8.89 8.19
N LEU A 278 -17.44 9.45 9.33
CA LEU A 278 -18.62 8.93 10.01
C LEU A 278 -19.91 9.24 9.25
N LEU A 279 -19.97 10.36 8.53
CA LEU A 279 -21.10 10.80 7.72
C LEU A 279 -21.20 10.06 6.37
N ASP A 280 -20.06 9.68 5.79
CA ASP A 280 -20.00 9.07 4.45
C ASP A 280 -20.55 7.62 4.41
N ASP A 281 -20.67 6.95 5.56
CA ASP A 281 -21.18 5.56 5.67
C ASP A 281 -22.72 5.44 5.52
N HIS A 282 -23.38 6.43 4.92
CA HIS A 282 -24.82 6.42 4.66
C HIS A 282 -25.24 5.65 3.38
N SER A 283 -24.39 4.80 2.81
CA SER A 283 -24.80 3.96 1.67
C SER A 283 -25.75 2.84 2.13
N PRO A 284 -27.02 2.80 1.66
CA PRO A 284 -28.01 1.78 2.06
C PRO A 284 -27.77 0.39 1.44
N GLU A 285 -26.63 0.18 0.77
CA GLU A 285 -26.45 -0.97 -0.10
C GLU A 285 -25.62 -2.06 0.57
N GLU A 286 -26.30 -3.19 0.78
CA GLU A 286 -25.78 -4.50 1.18
C GLU A 286 -25.41 -4.72 2.66
N HIS A 287 -26.39 -4.47 3.54
CA HIS A 287 -26.47 -5.17 4.84
C HIS A 287 -26.65 -6.68 4.61
N GLY A 288 -25.55 -7.41 4.42
CA GLY A 288 -25.59 -8.87 4.26
C GLY A 288 -24.31 -9.55 3.79
N SER A 289 -23.34 -8.80 3.26
CA SER A 289 -22.06 -9.40 2.86
C SER A 289 -21.11 -9.57 4.07
N PRO A 290 -20.33 -10.66 4.16
CA PRO A 290 -19.31 -10.84 5.20
C PRO A 290 -18.27 -9.71 5.23
N ALA A 291 -17.96 -9.13 4.08
CA ALA A 291 -17.01 -8.03 3.94
C ALA A 291 -17.56 -6.73 4.56
N THR A 292 -18.84 -6.43 4.35
CA THR A 292 -19.53 -5.29 4.98
C THR A 292 -19.55 -5.44 6.50
N LEU A 293 -19.80 -6.66 7.00
CA LEU A 293 -19.79 -6.94 8.45
C LEU A 293 -18.39 -6.76 9.05
N SER A 294 -17.35 -7.28 8.42
CA SER A 294 -15.97 -7.13 8.90
C SER A 294 -15.53 -5.66 8.95
N ARG A 295 -15.95 -4.86 7.95
CA ARG A 295 -15.70 -3.41 7.91
C ARG A 295 -16.34 -2.68 9.09
N LEU A 296 -17.61 -2.96 9.34
CA LEU A 296 -18.35 -2.38 10.48
C LEU A 296 -17.71 -2.78 11.82
N VAL A 297 -17.27 -4.04 11.96
CA VAL A 297 -16.60 -4.51 13.18
C VAL A 297 -15.30 -3.77 13.44
N ALA A 298 -14.43 -3.62 12.43
CA ALA A 298 -13.17 -2.90 12.57
C ALA A 298 -13.40 -1.43 12.95
N ARG A 299 -14.33 -0.75 12.27
CA ARG A 299 -14.69 0.64 12.57
C ARG A 299 -15.28 0.78 13.98
N ASN A 300 -16.24 -0.05 14.36
CA ASN A 300 -16.85 0.00 15.69
C ASN A 300 -15.81 -0.27 16.79
N ALA A 301 -14.86 -1.19 16.56
CA ALA A 301 -13.75 -1.44 17.48
C ALA A 301 -12.82 -0.22 17.62
N ALA A 302 -12.48 0.45 16.52
CA ALA A 302 -11.70 1.69 16.55
C ALA A 302 -12.44 2.81 17.29
N LEU A 303 -13.70 3.06 16.97
CA LEU A 303 -14.51 4.10 17.61
C LEU A 303 -14.72 3.85 19.10
N ASN A 304 -15.00 2.60 19.50
CA ASN A 304 -15.09 2.23 20.91
C ASN A 304 -13.76 2.50 21.64
N SER A 305 -12.62 2.26 20.98
CA SER A 305 -11.32 2.54 21.57
C SER A 305 -11.05 4.04 21.71
N ILE A 306 -11.43 4.85 20.71
CA ILE A 306 -11.37 6.32 20.78
C ILE A 306 -12.24 6.84 21.95
N VAL A 307 -13.48 6.36 22.06
CA VAL A 307 -14.40 6.71 23.16
C VAL A 307 -13.81 6.36 24.52
N GLN A 308 -13.19 5.19 24.67
CA GLN A 308 -12.54 4.79 25.91
C GLN A 308 -11.37 5.69 26.27
N ILE A 309 -10.49 6.02 25.32
CA ILE A 309 -9.34 6.91 25.54
C ILE A 309 -9.81 8.31 25.92
N LEU A 310 -10.81 8.87 25.23
CA LEU A 310 -11.38 10.18 25.54
C LEU A 310 -11.97 10.19 26.96
N ASN A 311 -12.74 9.16 27.33
CA ASN A 311 -13.32 9.04 28.68
C ASN A 311 -12.25 8.90 29.78
N GLN A 312 -11.22 8.08 29.54
CA GLN A 312 -10.10 7.95 30.46
C GLN A 312 -9.38 9.29 30.64
N TRP A 313 -9.07 9.99 29.54
CA TRP A 313 -8.42 11.29 29.58
C TRP A 313 -9.24 12.32 30.37
N MET A 314 -10.54 12.46 30.11
CA MET A 314 -11.40 13.41 30.84
C MET A 314 -11.42 13.15 32.36
N SER A 315 -11.26 11.90 32.80
CA SER A 315 -11.21 11.55 34.23
C SER A 315 -9.90 11.95 34.93
N VAL A 316 -8.82 12.16 34.17
CA VAL A 316 -7.48 12.48 34.68
C VAL A 316 -6.98 13.86 34.27
N GLU A 317 -7.69 14.55 33.37
CA GLU A 317 -7.27 15.82 32.75
C GLU A 317 -6.96 16.91 33.79
N ASP A 318 -7.75 17.01 34.86
CA ASP A 318 -7.53 18.00 35.93
C ASP A 318 -6.18 17.81 36.65
N ARG A 319 -5.58 16.61 36.58
CA ARG A 319 -4.26 16.30 37.15
C ARG A 319 -3.09 16.64 36.22
N ILE A 320 -3.37 16.94 34.94
CA ILE A 320 -2.35 17.17 33.90
C ILE A 320 -1.97 18.66 33.81
N LYS A 321 -2.81 19.56 34.34
CA LYS A 321 -2.67 21.03 34.29
C LYS A 321 -1.35 21.60 34.84
N GLU A 322 -0.52 20.80 35.51
CA GLU A 322 0.72 21.25 36.16
C GLU A 322 2.03 20.92 35.40
N SER A 323 1.99 20.24 34.24
CA SER A 323 3.22 19.86 33.53
C SER A 323 3.65 20.83 32.42
N ALA A 324 4.94 21.19 32.39
CA ALA A 324 5.55 22.04 31.38
C ALA A 324 5.54 21.48 29.93
N ALA A 325 5.04 20.24 29.74
CA ALA A 325 4.94 19.58 28.44
C ALA A 325 3.74 20.03 27.58
N MET A 326 2.81 20.83 28.13
CA MET A 326 1.60 21.32 27.42
C MET A 326 1.89 22.18 26.18
N GLY A 327 3.08 22.76 26.03
CA GLY A 327 3.37 23.68 24.93
C GLY A 327 3.39 23.06 23.51
N LYS A 328 3.43 21.73 23.39
CA LYS A 328 3.50 21.02 22.09
C LYS A 328 2.23 20.30 21.65
N PHE A 329 1.33 19.99 22.59
CA PHE A 329 0.11 19.23 22.32
C PHE A 329 -1.07 20.01 22.89
N HIS A 330 -1.80 20.71 22.02
CA HIS A 330 -2.99 21.44 22.40
C HIS A 330 -4.22 20.53 22.24
N VAL A 331 -5.10 20.54 23.23
CA VAL A 331 -6.40 19.87 23.18
C VAL A 331 -7.45 20.92 23.50
N ASP A 332 -8.34 21.20 22.54
CA ASP A 332 -9.56 21.95 22.84
C ASP A 332 -10.56 20.99 23.48
N LYS A 333 -11.05 21.36 24.67
CA LYS A 333 -12.02 20.55 25.40
C LYS A 333 -13.33 20.46 24.63
N ASP A 334 -13.77 21.54 24.00
CA ASP A 334 -15.05 21.55 23.30
C ASP A 334 -15.00 20.60 22.10
N ASP A 335 -13.87 20.57 21.38
CA ASP A 335 -13.62 19.62 20.28
C ASP A 335 -13.55 18.18 20.79
N ALA A 336 -12.88 17.93 21.92
CA ALA A 336 -12.84 16.59 22.53
C ALA A 336 -14.24 16.08 22.94
N HIS A 337 -15.08 16.95 23.51
CA HIS A 337 -16.46 16.61 23.87
C HIS A 337 -17.35 16.42 22.64
N LYS A 338 -17.15 17.22 21.58
CA LYS A 338 -17.87 17.10 20.31
C LYS A 338 -17.53 15.77 19.64
N LEU A 339 -16.24 15.44 19.54
CA LEU A 339 -15.77 14.18 18.96
C LEU A 339 -16.27 12.96 19.74
N LEU A 340 -16.22 13.01 21.08
CA LEU A 340 -16.78 11.96 21.93
C LEU A 340 -18.26 11.73 21.62
N ARG A 341 -19.06 12.80 21.61
CA ARG A 341 -20.50 12.71 21.32
C ARG A 341 -20.74 12.16 19.92
N CYS A 342 -19.94 12.56 18.93
CA CYS A 342 -20.02 12.03 17.58
C CYS A 342 -19.75 10.51 17.57
N CYS A 343 -18.61 10.07 18.12
CA CYS A 343 -18.25 8.65 18.17
C CYS A 343 -19.30 7.80 18.93
N GLU A 344 -19.86 8.31 20.03
CA GLU A 344 -20.92 7.65 20.78
C GLU A 344 -22.22 7.49 19.98
N GLN A 345 -22.58 8.46 19.13
CA GLN A 345 -23.79 8.37 18.31
C GLN A 345 -23.69 7.25 17.27
N TYR A 346 -22.50 7.04 16.71
CA TYR A 346 -22.27 6.01 15.69
C TYR A 346 -21.96 4.63 16.27
N THR A 347 -21.51 4.54 17.53
CA THR A 347 -21.32 3.24 18.22
C THR A 347 -22.60 2.72 18.89
N LYS A 348 -23.57 3.59 19.22
CA LYS A 348 -24.88 3.21 19.81
C LYS A 348 -25.96 2.87 18.78
N ARG A 349 -25.64 2.92 17.48
CA ARG A 349 -26.60 2.74 16.37
C ARG A 349 -26.77 1.30 15.88
N ASP A 350 -26.22 0.32 16.59
CA ASP A 350 -26.42 -1.12 16.32
C ASP A 350 -27.76 -1.65 16.86
#